data_AF-A0A941DS32-F1
#
_entry.id   AF-A0A941DS32-F1
#
_cell.length_a   1.000
_cell.length_b   1.000
_cell.length_c   1.000
_cell.angle_alpha   90.00
_cell.angle_beta   90.00
_cell.angle_gamma   90.00
#
_symmetry.space_group_name_H-M   'P 1'
#
loop_
_entity.id
_entity.type
_entity.pdbx_description
1 polymer ?
#
loop_
_entity_poly.entity_id
_entity_poly.type
_entity_poly.pdbx_seq_one_letter_code
_entity_poly.pdbx_strand_id
1 'polypeptide(L)'
;MTAHKLIRMGSAFHINYVNFTDGRLLGFELRCEQCQTPYWLEEHHYPHFTAERLPLDQLIRETHPDYHQRFAQVLALSQKARTEPMQLMAEERHFLMASALVALSYKWERHESGTRARLALCWQASIGLLFAGAVYAVAEAHAEPLTWTLAGIMAGSALLITTGLRRWARQQYLRRHIYPALARSMAPLQLPVSELQQVLRELREDGYELASVLDETSLLHEADRYLQLSPIHGINA
;
A
#
# COMPACT_ATOMS: atom_id res chain seq x y z
N MET A 1 38.54 -21.47 -1.38
CA MET A 1 37.07 -21.45 -1.23
C MET A 1 36.55 -20.37 -2.14
N THR A 2 35.84 -20.73 -3.21
CA THR A 2 35.23 -19.77 -4.12
C THR A 2 33.98 -19.19 -3.48
N ALA A 3 33.92 -17.87 -3.33
CA ALA A 3 32.74 -17.18 -2.83
C ALA A 3 31.65 -17.22 -3.92
N HIS A 4 30.44 -17.60 -3.51
CA HIS A 4 29.28 -17.65 -4.39
C HIS A 4 28.19 -16.76 -3.82
N LYS A 5 27.56 -15.96 -4.69
CA LYS A 5 26.42 -15.12 -4.34
C LYS A 5 25.13 -15.88 -4.66
N LEU A 6 24.30 -16.10 -3.65
CA LEU A 6 22.97 -16.69 -3.80
C LEU A 6 21.98 -15.61 -4.24
N ILE A 7 21.27 -15.86 -5.35
CA ILE A 7 20.27 -14.97 -5.92
C ILE A 7 18.93 -15.71 -5.93
N ARG A 8 17.92 -15.11 -5.29
CA ARG A 8 16.55 -15.65 -5.26
C ARG A 8 15.88 -15.40 -6.61
N MET A 9 15.37 -16.45 -7.25
CA MET A 9 14.58 -16.33 -8.47
C MET A 9 13.11 -16.53 -8.16
N GLY A 10 12.33 -15.45 -8.27
CA GLY A 10 10.87 -15.51 -8.20
C GLY A 10 10.27 -15.26 -9.57
N SER A 11 9.16 -15.93 -9.87
CA SER A 11 8.22 -15.45 -10.88
C SER A 11 7.12 -14.67 -10.20
N ALA A 12 6.99 -13.41 -10.58
CA ALA A 12 5.75 -12.70 -10.40
C ALA A 12 5.08 -12.61 -11.77
N PHE A 13 3.80 -12.99 -11.82
CA PHE A 13 3.00 -12.83 -13.02
C PHE A 13 2.72 -11.33 -13.15
N HIS A 14 3.48 -10.66 -14.01
CA HIS A 14 3.28 -9.25 -14.34
C HIS A 14 2.64 -9.16 -15.71
N ILE A 15 1.44 -8.60 -15.77
CA ILE A 15 0.94 -7.99 -17.00
C ILE A 15 0.99 -6.49 -16.73
N ASN A 16 1.85 -5.77 -17.45
CA ASN A 16 2.00 -4.32 -17.35
C ASN A 16 2.23 -3.80 -15.91
N TYR A 17 3.26 -4.32 -15.23
CA TYR A 17 3.69 -3.86 -13.89
C TYR A 17 2.71 -4.09 -12.73
N VAL A 18 1.63 -4.84 -12.94
CA VAL A 18 0.70 -5.23 -11.86
C VAL A 18 1.07 -6.63 -11.34
N ASN A 19 1.41 -6.72 -10.05
CA ASN A 19 1.67 -7.98 -9.36
C ASN A 19 0.36 -8.69 -9.02
N PHE A 20 0.03 -9.77 -9.73
CA PHE A 20 -1.18 -10.57 -9.47
C PHE A 20 -1.00 -11.67 -8.41
N THR A 21 0.25 -11.93 -7.98
CA THR A 21 0.58 -12.95 -6.98
C THR A 21 1.76 -12.47 -6.12
N ASP A 22 1.93 -13.03 -4.92
CA ASP A 22 3.07 -12.71 -4.02
C ASP A 22 4.42 -13.27 -4.51
N GLY A 23 4.53 -13.62 -5.80
CA GLY A 23 5.74 -14.17 -6.41
C GLY A 23 5.95 -15.64 -6.02
N ARG A 24 5.70 -16.57 -6.93
CA ARG A 24 6.03 -17.98 -6.72
C ARG A 24 7.55 -18.11 -6.85
N LEU A 25 8.22 -18.58 -5.78
CA LEU A 25 9.64 -18.92 -5.82
C LEU A 25 9.83 -19.99 -6.91
N LEU A 26 10.68 -19.72 -7.90
CA LEU A 26 11.02 -20.68 -8.96
C LEU A 26 12.30 -21.46 -8.63
N GLY A 27 13.13 -20.94 -7.73
CA GLY A 27 14.36 -21.58 -7.28
C GLY A 27 15.43 -20.57 -6.89
N PHE A 28 16.67 -21.03 -6.86
CA PHE A 28 17.83 -20.22 -6.51
C PHE A 28 18.90 -20.33 -7.60
N GLU A 29 19.57 -19.21 -7.87
CA GLU A 29 20.74 -19.15 -8.75
C GLU A 29 21.98 -18.87 -7.89
N LEU A 30 23.03 -19.69 -8.00
CA LEU A 30 24.35 -19.33 -7.50
C LEU A 30 25.14 -18.68 -8.61
N ARG A 31 25.74 -17.52 -8.35
CA ARG A 31 26.78 -16.94 -9.20
C ARG A 31 28.12 -17.01 -8.50
N CYS A 32 29.09 -17.61 -9.19
CA CYS A 32 30.49 -17.47 -8.78
C CYS A 32 30.86 -15.98 -8.85
N GLU A 33 31.35 -15.41 -7.76
CA GLU A 33 31.68 -13.98 -7.75
C GLU A 33 32.81 -13.64 -8.71
N GLN A 34 33.70 -14.60 -8.98
CA GLN A 34 34.89 -14.40 -9.79
C GLN A 34 34.63 -14.49 -11.30
N CYS A 35 33.81 -15.43 -11.75
CA CYS A 35 33.54 -15.66 -13.18
C CYS A 35 32.09 -15.39 -13.60
N GLN A 36 31.23 -15.03 -12.66
CA GLN A 36 29.80 -14.72 -12.86
C GLN A 36 29.00 -15.86 -13.53
N THR A 37 29.56 -17.07 -13.59
CA THR A 37 28.90 -18.21 -14.22
C THR A 37 27.68 -18.62 -13.38
N PRO A 38 26.50 -18.71 -14.00
CA PRO A 38 25.28 -19.08 -13.30
C PRO A 38 25.20 -20.60 -13.11
N TYR A 39 24.85 -21.03 -11.89
CA TYR A 39 24.55 -22.42 -11.56
C TYR A 39 23.15 -22.52 -10.97
N TRP A 40 22.31 -23.34 -11.60
CA TRP A 40 20.92 -23.56 -11.17
C TRP A 40 20.88 -24.58 -10.04
N LEU A 41 20.28 -24.20 -8.92
CA LEU A 41 20.02 -25.11 -7.81
C LEU A 41 18.57 -25.59 -7.86
N GLU A 42 18.40 -26.91 -7.80
CA GLU A 42 17.09 -27.51 -7.61
C GLU A 42 16.52 -27.13 -6.23
N GLU A 43 15.21 -26.83 -6.19
CA GLU A 43 14.43 -26.32 -5.04
C GLU A 43 14.61 -27.16 -3.76
N HIS A 44 14.99 -28.43 -3.90
CA HIS A 44 15.11 -29.44 -2.85
C HIS A 44 16.24 -29.15 -1.85
N HIS A 45 17.26 -28.39 -2.25
CA HIS A 45 18.42 -28.10 -1.41
C HIS A 45 18.22 -26.92 -0.44
N TYR A 46 17.15 -26.13 -0.62
CA TYR A 46 16.77 -25.02 0.26
C TYR A 46 15.25 -25.05 0.54
N PRO A 47 14.76 -26.04 1.32
CA PRO A 47 13.34 -26.37 1.40
C PRO A 47 12.45 -25.36 2.13
N HIS A 48 13.00 -24.35 2.82
CA HIS A 48 12.21 -23.49 3.70
C HIS A 48 12.46 -22.00 3.47
N PHE A 49 11.44 -21.34 2.91
CA PHE A 49 11.08 -19.98 3.30
C PHE A 49 9.90 -20.13 4.25
N THR A 50 10.12 -19.97 5.55
CA THR A 50 9.06 -20.10 6.54
C THR A 50 8.06 -18.94 6.34
N ALA A 51 6.81 -19.27 6.02
CA ALA A 51 5.68 -18.33 6.15
C ALA A 51 5.38 -18.00 7.64
N GLU A 52 6.15 -18.59 8.54
CA GLU A 52 6.10 -18.41 9.97
C GLU A 52 6.64 -17.02 10.32
N ARG A 53 5.88 -16.26 11.13
CA ARG A 53 6.29 -14.92 11.58
C ARG A 53 7.51 -15.06 12.48
N LEU A 54 8.69 -14.86 11.90
CA LEU A 54 9.93 -14.81 12.66
C LEU A 54 9.91 -13.58 13.59
N PRO A 55 10.49 -13.69 14.80
CA PRO A 55 10.76 -12.55 15.66
C PRO A 55 11.55 -11.47 14.92
N LEU A 56 11.28 -10.19 15.22
CA LEU A 56 11.90 -9.04 14.55
C LEU A 56 13.43 -9.11 14.53
N ASP A 57 14.05 -9.53 15.64
CA ASP A 57 15.51 -9.64 15.74
C ASP A 57 16.09 -10.69 14.79
N GLN A 58 15.34 -11.77 14.51
CA GLN A 58 15.72 -12.78 13.53
C GLN A 58 15.58 -12.23 12.11
N LEU A 59 14.48 -11.55 11.81
CA LEU A 59 14.26 -10.90 10.51
C LEU A 59 15.33 -9.84 10.22
N ILE A 60 15.71 -9.04 11.20
CA ILE A 60 16.77 -8.04 11.06
C ILE A 60 18.08 -8.74 10.72
N ARG A 61 18.48 -9.78 11.48
CA ARG A 61 19.72 -10.52 11.22
C ARG A 61 19.75 -11.16 9.83
N GLU A 62 18.63 -11.68 9.35
CA GLU A 62 18.55 -12.39 8.07
C GLU A 62 18.42 -11.47 6.85
N THR A 63 17.75 -10.32 7.00
CA THR A 63 17.43 -9.43 5.86
C THR A 63 18.22 -8.13 5.82
N HIS A 64 18.53 -7.55 6.98
CA HIS A 64 19.22 -6.27 7.11
C HIS A 64 20.11 -6.25 8.37
N PRO A 65 21.25 -6.97 8.36
CA PRO A 65 22.12 -7.09 9.54
C PRO A 65 22.67 -5.73 10.02
N ASP A 66 22.70 -4.73 9.15
CA ASP A 66 23.11 -3.35 9.41
C ASP A 66 21.95 -2.42 9.86
N TYR A 67 20.73 -2.93 10.03
CA TYR A 67 19.52 -2.13 10.30
C TYR A 67 19.70 -1.13 11.44
N HIS A 68 20.17 -1.58 12.60
CA HIS A 68 20.34 -0.71 13.78
C HIS A 68 21.38 0.38 13.55
N GLN A 69 22.45 0.09 12.79
CA GLN A 69 23.47 1.09 12.48
C GLN A 69 22.93 2.10 11.46
N ARG A 70 22.29 1.61 10.39
CA ARG A 70 21.78 2.44 9.29
C ARG A 70 20.61 3.33 9.70
N PHE A 71 19.76 2.85 10.60
CA PHE A 71 18.56 3.56 11.06
C PHE A 71 18.70 4.10 12.49
N ALA A 72 19.92 4.11 13.07
CA ALA A 72 20.17 4.56 14.44
C ALA A 72 19.54 5.94 14.74
N GLN A 73 19.73 6.89 13.82
CA GLN A 73 19.21 8.26 13.96
C GLN A 73 17.68 8.29 13.96
N VAL A 74 17.05 7.58 13.03
CA VAL A 74 15.57 7.50 12.92
C VAL A 74 14.98 6.79 14.14
N LEU A 75 15.61 5.72 14.60
CA LEU A 75 15.19 4.98 15.79
C LEU A 75 15.30 5.84 17.04
N ALA A 76 16.42 6.54 17.23
CA ALA A 76 16.60 7.49 18.32
C ALA A 76 15.54 8.60 18.30
N LEU A 77 15.26 9.15 17.12
CA LEU A 77 14.23 10.18 16.95
C LEU A 77 12.82 9.65 17.26
N SER A 78 12.51 8.43 16.83
CA SER A 78 11.23 7.78 17.13
C SER A 78 11.07 7.47 18.62
N GLN A 79 12.17 7.17 19.32
CA GLN A 79 12.19 6.96 20.75
C GLN A 79 12.02 8.29 21.50
N LYS A 80 12.75 9.33 21.10
CA LYS A 80 12.59 10.70 21.61
C LYS A 80 11.15 11.20 21.45
N ALA A 81 10.49 10.90 20.32
CA ALA A 81 9.08 11.23 20.11
C ALA A 81 8.13 10.56 21.12
N ARG A 82 8.48 9.38 21.63
CA ARG A 82 7.66 8.66 22.62
C ARG A 82 7.92 9.12 24.04
N THR A 83 9.17 9.40 24.39
CA THR A 83 9.56 9.71 25.77
C THR A 83 9.53 11.19 26.07
N GLU A 84 9.96 12.03 25.13
CA GLU A 84 10.18 13.47 25.30
C GLU A 84 9.67 14.27 24.10
N PRO A 85 8.37 14.15 23.74
CA PRO A 85 7.81 14.77 22.55
C PRO A 85 7.95 16.29 22.50
N MET A 86 7.95 16.95 23.67
CA MET A 86 8.10 18.40 23.82
C MET A 86 9.50 18.91 23.42
N GLN A 87 10.50 18.02 23.38
CA GLN A 87 11.87 18.38 23.01
C GLN A 87 12.16 18.18 21.51
N LEU A 88 11.16 17.74 20.74
CA LEU A 88 11.31 17.61 19.29
C LEU A 88 11.31 18.98 18.62
N MET A 89 12.32 19.24 17.79
CA MET A 89 12.36 20.42 16.93
C MET A 89 11.30 20.30 15.82
N ALA A 90 10.90 21.43 15.23
CA ALA A 90 9.91 21.44 14.15
C ALA A 90 10.32 20.57 12.96
N GLU A 91 11.59 20.62 12.56
CA GLU A 91 12.15 19.78 11.48
C GLU A 91 12.10 18.28 11.83
N GLU A 92 12.35 17.92 13.09
CA GLU A 92 12.28 16.54 13.57
C GLU A 92 10.83 16.01 13.52
N ARG A 93 9.86 16.81 13.96
CA ARG A 93 8.43 16.48 13.85
C ARG A 93 7.99 16.32 12.40
N HIS A 94 8.43 17.24 11.54
CA HIS A 94 8.16 17.22 10.11
C HIS A 94 8.68 15.93 9.46
N PHE A 95 9.95 15.58 9.71
CA PHE A 95 10.56 14.37 9.18
C PHE A 95 9.83 13.10 9.64
N LEU A 96 9.46 13.01 10.92
CA LEU A 96 8.73 11.85 11.45
C LEU A 96 7.33 11.72 10.81
N MET A 97 6.63 12.83 10.64
CA MET A 97 5.31 12.84 10.00
C MET A 97 5.40 12.45 8.52
N ALA A 98 6.35 13.03 7.78
CA ALA A 98 6.58 12.69 6.38
C ALA A 98 6.94 11.20 6.22
N SER A 99 7.85 10.69 7.06
CA SER A 99 8.25 9.28 7.06
C SER A 99 7.06 8.34 7.33
N ALA A 100 6.17 8.70 8.26
CA ALA A 100 4.98 7.91 8.55
C ALA A 100 3.99 7.89 7.36
N LEU A 101 3.80 9.02 6.68
CA LEU A 101 2.95 9.12 5.50
C LEU A 101 3.50 8.31 4.32
N VAL A 102 4.81 8.38 4.06
CA VAL A 102 5.48 7.58 3.02
C VAL A 102 5.36 6.08 3.33
N ALA A 103 5.55 5.67 4.58
CA ALA A 103 5.38 4.27 4.96
C ALA A 103 3.93 3.76 4.75
N LEU A 104 2.93 4.63 4.97
CA LEU A 104 1.52 4.32 4.75
C LEU A 104 1.09 4.44 3.28
N SER A 105 1.76 5.26 2.48
CA SER A 105 1.48 5.41 1.04
C SER A 105 1.69 4.08 0.32
N TYR A 106 2.74 3.33 0.67
CA TYR A 106 2.98 2.00 0.12
C TYR A 106 1.80 1.03 0.37
N LYS A 107 1.24 1.05 1.60
CA LYS A 107 0.06 0.23 1.93
C LYS A 107 -1.19 0.68 1.17
N TRP A 108 -1.33 1.99 0.97
CA TRP A 108 -2.42 2.57 0.18
C TRP A 108 -2.33 2.17 -1.29
N GLU A 109 -1.18 2.36 -1.91
CA GLU A 109 -0.92 2.07 -3.32
C GLU A 109 -1.10 0.58 -3.63
N ARG A 110 -0.68 -0.31 -2.73
CA ARG A 110 -0.92 -1.75 -2.87
C ARG A 110 -2.42 -2.10 -2.82
N HIS A 111 -3.19 -1.46 -1.94
CA HIS A 111 -4.64 -1.63 -1.90
C HIS A 111 -5.32 -1.03 -3.14
N GLU A 112 -4.88 0.15 -3.59
CA GLU A 112 -5.49 0.82 -4.73
C GLU A 112 -5.15 0.13 -6.06
N SER A 113 -3.93 -0.35 -6.25
CA SER A 113 -3.55 -1.12 -7.44
C SER A 113 -4.38 -2.40 -7.58
N GLY A 114 -4.59 -3.15 -6.49
CA GLY A 114 -5.45 -4.33 -6.49
C GLY A 114 -6.92 -4.01 -6.83
N THR A 115 -7.45 -2.89 -6.35
CA THR A 115 -8.82 -2.46 -6.66
C THR A 115 -8.97 -1.88 -8.08
N ARG A 116 -7.97 -1.12 -8.57
CA ARG A 116 -7.90 -0.63 -9.95
C ARG A 116 -7.90 -1.78 -10.96
N ALA A 117 -7.12 -2.83 -10.71
CA ALA A 117 -7.07 -4.01 -11.57
C ALA A 117 -8.44 -4.71 -11.69
N ARG A 118 -9.14 -4.88 -10.57
CA ARG A 118 -10.50 -5.45 -10.57
C ARG A 118 -11.49 -4.58 -11.35
N LEU A 119 -11.41 -3.26 -11.17
CA LEU A 119 -12.29 -2.34 -11.90
C LEU A 119 -12.00 -2.34 -13.40
N ALA A 120 -10.72 -2.42 -13.80
CA ALA A 120 -10.33 -2.52 -15.21
C ALA A 120 -10.93 -3.78 -15.85
N LEU A 121 -10.92 -4.92 -15.14
CA LEU A 121 -11.58 -6.15 -15.60
C LEU A 121 -13.10 -5.97 -15.71
N CYS A 122 -13.76 -5.33 -14.74
CA CYS A 122 -15.19 -5.03 -14.82
C CYS A 122 -15.51 -4.11 -16.01
N TRP A 123 -14.70 -3.09 -16.23
CA TRP A 123 -14.86 -2.16 -17.36
C TRP A 123 -14.68 -2.87 -18.70
N GLN A 124 -13.64 -3.69 -18.83
CA GLN A 124 -13.41 -4.52 -20.02
C GLN A 124 -14.55 -5.50 -20.26
N ALA A 125 -15.07 -6.15 -19.21
CA ALA A 125 -16.22 -7.05 -19.30
C ALA A 125 -17.49 -6.31 -19.77
N SER A 126 -17.77 -5.12 -19.22
CA SER A 126 -18.91 -4.30 -19.63
C SER A 126 -18.81 -3.87 -21.10
N ILE A 127 -17.62 -3.43 -21.55
CA ILE A 127 -17.40 -3.09 -22.97
C ILE A 127 -17.56 -4.33 -23.85
N GLY A 128 -16.98 -5.46 -23.45
CA GLY A 128 -17.09 -6.73 -24.18
C GLY A 128 -18.54 -7.17 -24.33
N LEU A 129 -19.36 -7.00 -23.29
CA LEU A 129 -20.79 -7.31 -23.33
C LEU A 129 -21.55 -6.41 -24.33
N LEU A 130 -21.25 -5.10 -24.33
CA LEU A 130 -21.84 -4.16 -25.28
C LEU A 130 -21.45 -4.49 -26.73
N PHE A 131 -20.17 -4.84 -26.96
CA PHE A 131 -19.68 -5.25 -28.28
C PHE A 131 -20.30 -6.57 -28.75
N ALA A 132 -20.42 -7.57 -27.87
CA ALA A 132 -21.06 -8.84 -28.19
C ALA A 132 -22.54 -8.66 -28.54
N GLY A 133 -23.26 -7.81 -27.78
CA GLY A 133 -24.63 -7.42 -28.10
C GLY A 133 -24.75 -6.73 -29.45
N ALA A 134 -23.78 -5.88 -29.80
CA ALA A 134 -23.74 -5.22 -31.11
C ALA A 134 -23.52 -6.17 -32.28
N VAL A 135 -22.59 -7.11 -32.15
CA VAL A 135 -22.33 -8.12 -33.18
C VAL A 135 -23.54 -9.03 -33.35
N TYR A 136 -24.17 -9.45 -32.25
CA TYR A 136 -25.39 -10.26 -32.29
C TYR A 136 -26.54 -9.55 -33.01
N ALA A 137 -26.76 -8.27 -32.72
CA ALA A 137 -27.82 -7.47 -33.34
C ALA A 137 -27.57 -7.12 -34.82
N VAL A 138 -26.31 -7.10 -35.26
CA VAL A 138 -25.98 -6.98 -36.69
C VAL A 138 -26.17 -8.33 -37.41
N ALA A 139 -25.88 -9.44 -36.71
CA ALA A 139 -26.05 -10.79 -37.25
C ALA A 139 -27.52 -11.20 -37.35
N GLU A 140 -28.35 -10.82 -36.38
CA GLU A 140 -29.81 -10.95 -36.44
C GLU A 140 -30.43 -9.61 -36.85
N ALA A 141 -30.82 -9.49 -38.13
CA ALA A 141 -31.47 -8.30 -38.71
C ALA A 141 -32.83 -7.91 -38.08
N HIS A 142 -33.21 -8.53 -36.96
CA HIS A 142 -34.46 -8.34 -36.21
C HIS A 142 -34.25 -8.20 -34.70
N ALA A 143 -33.09 -7.74 -34.23
CA ALA A 143 -32.95 -7.39 -32.82
C ALA A 143 -33.91 -6.25 -32.44
N GLU A 144 -34.91 -6.56 -31.60
CA GLU A 144 -35.88 -5.57 -31.14
C GLU A 144 -35.19 -4.43 -30.36
N PRO A 145 -35.62 -3.16 -30.55
CA PRO A 145 -35.03 -1.99 -29.88
C PRO A 145 -35.09 -2.07 -28.35
N LEU A 146 -35.98 -2.89 -27.80
CA LEU A 146 -36.11 -3.15 -26.37
C LEU A 146 -34.88 -3.88 -25.79
N THR A 147 -34.24 -4.77 -26.55
CA THR A 147 -33.08 -5.53 -26.07
C THR A 147 -31.86 -4.63 -25.84
N TRP A 148 -31.67 -3.64 -26.72
CA TRP A 148 -30.61 -2.64 -26.64
C TRP A 148 -30.76 -1.66 -25.48
N THR A 149 -31.99 -1.19 -25.24
CA THR A 149 -32.28 -0.31 -24.10
C THR A 149 -32.04 -1.04 -22.78
N LEU A 150 -32.46 -2.30 -22.67
CA LEU A 150 -32.19 -3.14 -21.49
C LEU A 150 -30.69 -3.41 -21.31
N ALA A 151 -29.95 -3.73 -22.38
CA ALA A 151 -28.50 -3.93 -22.31
C ALA A 151 -27.76 -2.66 -21.87
N GLY A 152 -28.16 -1.49 -22.38
CA GLY A 152 -27.60 -0.20 -21.98
C GLY A 152 -27.87 0.13 -20.51
N ILE A 153 -29.09 -0.12 -20.03
CA ILE A 153 -29.46 0.08 -18.62
C ILE A 153 -28.68 -0.87 -17.70
N MET A 154 -28.53 -2.14 -18.09
CA MET A 154 -27.75 -3.12 -17.32
C MET A 154 -26.27 -2.75 -17.25
N ALA A 155 -25.67 -2.34 -18.37
CA ALA A 155 -24.28 -1.88 -18.40
C ALA A 155 -24.08 -0.58 -17.58
N GLY A 156 -24.98 0.39 -17.73
CA GLY A 156 -24.94 1.65 -17.00
C GLY A 156 -25.11 1.48 -15.49
N SER A 157 -26.08 0.65 -15.07
CA SER A 157 -26.31 0.35 -13.66
C SER A 157 -25.16 -0.43 -13.03
N ALA A 158 -24.60 -1.43 -13.71
CA ALA A 158 -23.40 -2.13 -13.26
C ALA A 158 -22.21 -1.17 -13.08
N LEU A 159 -22.05 -0.19 -13.96
CA LEU A 159 -21.00 0.82 -13.84
C LEU A 159 -21.21 1.74 -12.62
N LEU A 160 -22.43 2.23 -12.42
CA LEU A 160 -22.75 3.09 -11.27
C LEU A 160 -22.58 2.33 -9.95
N ILE A 161 -23.00 1.07 -9.89
CA ILE A 161 -22.87 0.23 -8.70
C ILE A 161 -21.39 -0.02 -8.38
N THR A 162 -20.57 -0.39 -9.37
CA THR A 162 -19.15 -0.68 -9.16
C THR A 162 -18.35 0.56 -8.77
N THR A 163 -18.62 1.72 -9.39
CA THR A 163 -17.97 2.99 -9.03
C THR A 163 -18.39 3.48 -7.64
N GLY A 164 -19.69 3.36 -7.29
CA GLY A 164 -20.20 3.69 -5.96
C GLY A 164 -19.60 2.81 -4.87
N LEU A 165 -19.59 1.48 -5.07
CA LEU A 165 -18.96 0.53 -4.16
C LEU A 165 -17.46 0.81 -3.97
N ARG A 166 -16.74 1.16 -5.05
CA ARG A 166 -15.32 1.56 -4.95
C ARG A 166 -15.14 2.78 -4.06
N ARG A 167 -15.94 3.84 -4.27
CA ARG A 167 -15.84 5.06 -3.46
C ARG A 167 -16.09 4.75 -1.97
N TRP A 168 -17.10 3.95 -1.68
CA TRP A 168 -17.42 3.53 -0.31
C TRP A 168 -16.30 2.68 0.30
N ALA A 169 -15.82 1.66 -0.41
CA ALA A 169 -14.73 0.80 0.05
C ALA A 169 -13.44 1.58 0.30
N ARG A 170 -13.13 2.55 -0.56
CA ARG A 170 -11.99 3.47 -0.43
C ARG A 170 -12.07 4.28 0.86
N GLN A 171 -13.22 4.90 1.14
CA GLN A 171 -13.43 5.66 2.38
C GLN A 171 -13.35 4.76 3.62
N GLN A 172 -13.94 3.56 3.55
CA GLN A 172 -13.92 2.63 4.66
C GLN A 172 -12.52 2.10 4.96
N TYR A 173 -11.69 1.90 3.92
CA TYR A 173 -10.30 1.51 4.08
C TYR A 173 -9.49 2.59 4.79
N LEU A 174 -9.62 3.86 4.36
CA LEU A 174 -8.97 5.00 5.02
C LEU A 174 -9.34 5.08 6.50
N ARG A 175 -10.65 5.02 6.80
CA ARG A 175 -11.19 5.06 8.18
C ARG A 175 -10.72 3.93 9.05
N ARG A 176 -10.56 2.72 8.50
CA ARG A 176 -10.19 1.53 9.29
C ARG A 176 -8.69 1.31 9.43
N HIS A 177 -7.89 1.73 8.44
CA HIS A 177 -6.47 1.33 8.38
C HIS A 177 -5.52 2.51 8.37
N ILE A 178 -5.86 3.62 7.69
CA ILE A 178 -4.93 4.73 7.47
C ILE A 178 -5.08 5.81 8.53
N TYR A 179 -6.28 6.38 8.70
CA TYR A 179 -6.58 7.38 9.73
C TYR A 179 -6.17 6.95 11.14
N PRO A 180 -6.51 5.73 11.62
CA PRO A 180 -6.09 5.30 12.95
C PRO A 180 -4.57 5.11 13.08
N ALA A 181 -3.88 4.71 12.01
CA ALA A 181 -2.43 4.58 12.04
C ALA A 181 -1.75 5.95 12.09
N LEU A 182 -2.24 6.92 11.29
CA LEU A 182 -1.75 8.29 11.28
C LEU A 182 -2.03 9.00 12.61
N ALA A 183 -3.24 8.86 13.16
CA ALA A 183 -3.61 9.43 14.44
C ALA A 183 -2.66 8.96 15.56
N ARG A 184 -2.29 7.67 15.57
CA ARG A 184 -1.33 7.12 16.54
C ARG A 184 0.09 7.66 16.35
N SER A 185 0.54 7.90 15.11
CA SER A 185 1.86 8.50 14.87
C SER A 185 1.88 10.00 15.17
N MET A 186 0.76 10.69 14.99
CA MET A 186 0.63 12.14 15.23
C MET A 186 0.42 12.49 16.70
N ALA A 187 -0.30 11.66 17.45
CA ALA A 187 -0.60 11.88 18.86
C ALA A 187 0.62 12.27 19.72
N PRO A 188 1.78 11.56 19.64
CA PRO A 188 2.95 11.97 20.39
C PRO A 188 3.57 13.27 19.87
N LEU A 189 3.46 13.56 18.58
CA LEU A 189 4.19 14.66 17.96
C LEU A 189 3.54 16.04 18.18
N GLN A 190 2.26 16.09 18.56
CA GLN A 190 1.49 17.33 18.79
C GLN A 190 1.69 18.40 17.70
N LEU A 191 1.63 18.00 16.42
CA LEU A 191 1.85 18.94 15.32
C LEU A 191 0.73 19.99 15.27
N PRO A 192 1.06 21.28 15.05
CA PRO A 192 0.07 22.27 14.69
C PRO A 192 -0.51 21.96 13.30
N VAL A 193 -1.76 22.37 13.08
CA VAL A 193 -2.49 22.14 11.83
C VAL A 193 -1.72 22.67 10.60
N SER A 194 -1.02 23.79 10.76
CA SER A 194 -0.21 24.40 9.70
C SER A 194 0.98 23.54 9.28
N GLU A 195 1.66 22.87 10.22
CA GLU A 195 2.78 21.96 9.91
C GLU A 195 2.26 20.71 9.18
N LEU A 196 1.11 20.18 9.60
CA LEU A 196 0.47 19.04 8.93
C LEU A 196 0.10 19.37 7.47
N GLN A 197 -0.49 20.53 7.24
CA GLN A 197 -0.85 21.01 5.90
C GLN A 197 0.38 21.16 5.01
N GLN A 198 1.48 21.67 5.57
CA GLN A 198 2.74 21.78 4.86
C GLN A 198 3.27 20.40 4.43
N VAL A 199 3.36 19.43 5.35
CA VAL A 199 3.81 18.07 5.05
C VAL A 199 2.95 17.42 3.96
N LEU A 200 1.62 17.56 4.06
CA LEU A 200 0.69 17.01 3.07
C LEU A 200 0.82 17.66 1.70
N ARG A 201 1.09 18.97 1.65
CA ARG A 201 1.34 19.69 0.40
C ARG A 201 2.63 19.23 -0.25
N GLU A 202 3.72 19.17 0.50
CA GLU A 202 5.03 18.71 -0.01
C GLU A 202 4.93 17.29 -0.57
N LEU A 203 4.31 16.37 0.16
CA LEU A 203 4.13 15.00 -0.32
C LEU A 203 3.19 14.89 -1.53
N ARG A 204 2.25 15.82 -1.68
CA ARG A 204 1.40 15.89 -2.88
C ARG A 204 2.20 16.37 -4.09
N GLU A 205 3.11 17.32 -3.90
CA GLU A 205 4.04 17.81 -4.92
C GLU A 205 5.02 16.70 -5.33
N ASP A 206 5.46 15.86 -4.39
CA ASP A 206 6.30 14.68 -4.64
C ASP A 206 5.56 13.51 -5.31
N GLY A 207 4.24 13.63 -5.51
CA GLY A 207 3.44 12.65 -6.24
C GLY A 207 2.86 11.50 -5.39
N TYR A 208 2.88 11.61 -4.06
CA TYR A 208 2.27 10.59 -3.21
C TYR A 208 0.74 10.68 -3.27
N GLU A 209 0.10 9.70 -3.93
CA GLU A 209 -1.36 9.64 -4.11
C GLU A 209 -2.08 9.77 -2.76
N LEU A 210 -1.59 9.12 -1.70
CA LEU A 210 -2.21 9.15 -0.37
C LEU A 210 -2.41 10.59 0.16
N ALA A 211 -1.45 11.51 -0.05
CA ALA A 211 -1.54 12.90 0.41
C ALA A 211 -2.60 13.73 -0.34
N SER A 212 -2.99 13.30 -1.55
CA SER A 212 -4.09 13.91 -2.31
C SER A 212 -5.47 13.42 -1.85
N VAL A 213 -5.53 12.23 -1.24
CA VAL A 213 -6.78 11.57 -0.84
C VAL A 213 -7.19 11.89 0.58
N LEU A 214 -6.22 12.20 1.43
CA LEU A 214 -6.46 12.50 2.84
C LEU A 214 -7.24 13.81 2.99
N ASP A 215 -8.39 13.71 3.65
CA ASP A 215 -9.10 14.87 4.19
C ASP A 215 -8.51 15.24 5.55
N GLU A 216 -7.97 16.47 5.63
CA GLU A 216 -7.33 17.05 6.81
C GLU A 216 -8.29 17.13 8.00
N THR A 217 -9.55 17.51 7.74
CA THR A 217 -10.55 17.67 8.81
C THR A 217 -10.89 16.34 9.47
N SER A 218 -11.07 15.29 8.66
CA SER A 218 -11.26 13.92 9.14
C SER A 218 -10.04 13.39 9.91
N LEU A 219 -8.82 13.76 9.49
CA LEU A 219 -7.59 13.35 10.17
C LEU A 219 -7.47 13.98 11.57
N LEU A 220 -7.71 15.30 11.68
CA LEU A 220 -7.69 16.01 12.96
C LEU A 220 -8.77 15.48 13.91
N HIS A 221 -9.98 15.25 13.41
CA HIS A 221 -11.05 14.70 14.22
C HIS A 221 -10.74 13.29 14.74
N GLU A 222 -10.07 12.45 13.93
CA GLU A 222 -9.63 11.13 14.39
C GLU A 222 -8.47 11.22 15.40
N ALA A 223 -7.53 12.17 15.21
CA ALA A 223 -6.44 12.43 16.15
C ALA A 223 -6.97 12.88 17.53
N ASP A 224 -7.91 13.82 17.56
CA ASP A 224 -8.58 14.26 18.80
C ASP A 224 -9.31 13.10 19.49
N ARG A 225 -10.03 12.28 18.72
CA ARG A 225 -10.70 11.09 19.25
C ARG A 225 -9.70 10.11 19.86
N TYR A 226 -8.55 9.91 19.23
CA TYR A 226 -7.47 9.07 19.77
C TYR A 226 -6.87 9.63 21.06
N LEU A 227 -6.69 10.95 21.15
CA LEU A 227 -6.19 11.60 22.37
C LEU A 227 -7.19 11.47 23.53
N GLN A 228 -8.50 11.60 23.27
CA GLN A 228 -9.55 11.41 24.28
C GLN A 228 -9.70 9.96 24.75
N LEU A 229 -9.45 8.98 23.87
CA LEU A 229 -9.59 7.56 24.17
C LEU A 229 -8.30 6.91 24.71
N SER A 230 -7.16 7.60 24.64
CA SER A 230 -5.90 7.07 25.15
C SER A 230 -5.85 7.27 26.67
N PRO A 231 -5.85 6.20 27.49
CA PRO A 231 -5.85 6.31 28.96
C PRO A 231 -4.55 6.91 29.54
N ILE A 232 -3.62 7.32 28.69
CA ILE A 232 -2.31 7.88 29.07
C ILE A 232 -2.42 9.36 29.48
N HIS A 233 -3.54 10.04 29.23
CA HIS A 233 -3.78 11.41 29.77
C HIS A 233 -4.49 11.41 31.14
N GLY A 234 -4.60 10.25 31.80
CA GLY A 234 -5.06 10.11 33.20
C GLY A 234 -3.97 10.29 34.26
N ILE A 235 -2.83 10.89 33.93
CA ILE A 235 -1.79 11.27 34.90
C ILE A 235 -1.41 12.72 34.62
N ASN A 236 -2.20 13.65 35.13
CA ASN A 236 -1.82 14.98 35.62
C ASN A 236 -3.11 15.79 35.85
N ALA A 237 -3.75 15.53 36.99
CA ALA A 237 -4.49 16.51 37.77
C ALA A 237 -4.00 16.39 39.22
#